data_AF-A0A532F0M6-F1
#
_entry.id   AF-A0A532F0M6-F1
#
_cell.length_a   1.000
_cell.length_b   1.000
_cell.length_c   1.000
_cell.angle_alpha   90.00
_cell.angle_beta   90.00
_cell.angle_gamma   90.00
#
_symmetry.space_group_name_H-M   'P 1'
#
loop_
_entity.id
_entity.type
_entity.pdbx_description
1 polymer ?
#
loop_
_entity_poly.entity_id
_entity_poly.type
_entity_poly.pdbx_seq_one_letter_code
_entity_poly.pdbx_strand_id
1 'polypeptide(L)'
;MSRNEYLIACSRYIELNPVRAGMVGHPRDSRWSSYHGRALGRPDPLLDEDPWYTTLGNSPEARAMIYAEWLEASVSGGEWDSIRTATQQGRVVESESFQAEIGGKVGRRLIGETRGRPKGVARQEIVL
;
A
#
# COMPACT_ATOMS: atom_id res chain seq x y z
N MET A 1 7.28 8.98 -4.29
CA MET A 1 6.13 8.93 -5.21
C MET A 1 5.46 10.30 -5.16
N SER A 2 4.67 10.71 -6.17
CA SER A 2 3.76 11.84 -5.95
C SER A 2 2.64 11.41 -4.97
N ARG A 3 2.02 12.36 -4.27
CA ARG A 3 0.90 12.07 -3.35
C ARG A 3 -0.22 11.26 -4.02
N ASN A 4 -0.49 11.55 -5.30
CA ASN A 4 -1.52 10.85 -6.05
C ASN A 4 -1.07 9.43 -6.41
N GLU A 5 0.18 9.24 -6.82
CA GLU A 5 0.73 7.90 -7.07
C GLU A 5 0.66 7.01 -5.82
N TYR A 6 1.03 7.55 -4.66
CA TYR A 6 0.93 6.82 -3.40
C TYR A 6 -0.52 6.44 -3.06
N LEU A 7 -1.47 7.38 -3.21
CA LEU A 7 -2.90 7.12 -2.96
C LEU A 7 -3.45 6.02 -3.90
N ILE A 8 -3.11 6.09 -5.18
CA ILE A 8 -3.52 5.14 -6.21
C ILE A 8 -2.95 3.75 -5.90
N ALA A 9 -1.66 3.68 -5.54
CA ALA A 9 -1.00 2.45 -5.11
C ALA A 9 -1.68 1.85 -3.87
N CYS A 10 -1.89 2.65 -2.82
CA CYS A 10 -2.56 2.20 -1.61
C CYS A 10 -3.98 1.71 -1.86
N SER A 11 -4.75 2.41 -2.67
CA SER A 11 -6.12 2.01 -3.04
C SER A 11 -6.12 0.62 -3.64
N ARG A 12 -5.28 0.38 -4.66
CA ARG A 12 -5.18 -0.94 -5.28
C ARG A 12 -4.65 -2.00 -4.31
N TYR A 13 -3.73 -1.66 -3.38
CA TYR A 13 -3.23 -2.60 -2.37
C TYR A 13 -4.37 -3.11 -1.49
N ILE A 14 -5.19 -2.18 -1.01
CA ILE A 14 -6.32 -2.46 -0.12
C ILE A 14 -7.32 -3.37 -0.83
N GLU A 15 -7.67 -3.04 -2.08
CA GLU A 15 -8.62 -3.82 -2.88
C GLU A 15 -8.15 -5.25 -3.17
N LEU A 16 -6.86 -5.43 -3.48
CA LEU A 16 -6.30 -6.74 -3.81
C LEU A 16 -5.84 -7.54 -2.59
N ASN A 17 -5.78 -6.94 -1.40
CA ASN A 17 -5.27 -7.61 -0.21
C ASN A 17 -6.07 -8.87 0.17
N PRO A 18 -7.42 -8.88 0.16
CA PRO A 18 -8.20 -10.10 0.44
C PRO A 18 -7.92 -11.25 -0.53
N VAL A 19 -7.71 -10.93 -1.81
CA VAL A 19 -7.36 -11.91 -2.85
C VAL A 19 -5.97 -12.48 -2.58
N ARG A 20 -5.00 -11.60 -2.35
CA ARG A 20 -3.62 -11.98 -2.05
C ARG A 20 -3.49 -12.79 -0.77
N ALA A 21 -4.32 -12.51 0.24
CA ALA A 21 -4.39 -13.27 1.48
C ALA A 21 -5.09 -14.63 1.32
N GLY A 22 -5.61 -14.97 0.13
CA GLY A 22 -6.33 -16.20 -0.14
C GLY A 22 -7.71 -16.26 0.52
N MET A 23 -8.26 -15.13 0.97
CA MET A 23 -9.57 -15.08 1.63
C MET A 23 -10.73 -15.13 0.63
N VAL A 24 -10.52 -14.60 -0.57
CA VAL A 24 -11.49 -14.55 -1.67
C VAL A 24 -10.80 -14.77 -3.01
N GLY A 25 -11.54 -15.21 -4.03
CA GLY A 25 -11.00 -15.40 -5.38
C GLY A 25 -10.91 -14.12 -6.21
N HIS A 26 -11.72 -13.11 -5.87
CA HIS A 26 -11.82 -11.85 -6.62
C HIS A 26 -12.12 -10.66 -5.69
N PRO A 27 -11.67 -9.42 -5.97
CA PRO A 27 -11.92 -8.26 -5.11
C PRO A 27 -13.41 -8.01 -4.86
N ARG A 28 -14.25 -8.20 -5.89
CA ARG A 28 -15.72 -8.12 -5.81
C ARG A 28 -16.35 -9.02 -4.73
N ASP A 29 -15.68 -10.09 -4.33
CA ASP A 29 -16.20 -11.04 -3.35
C ASP A 29 -15.86 -10.62 -1.91
N SER A 30 -14.97 -9.63 -1.73
CA SER A 30 -14.72 -9.02 -0.43
C SER A 30 -15.89 -8.13 -0.02
N ARG A 31 -16.41 -8.33 1.19
CA ARG A 31 -17.47 -7.47 1.76
C ARG A 31 -16.95 -6.11 2.21
N TRP A 32 -15.67 -5.99 2.52
CA TRP A 32 -15.05 -4.79 3.09
C TRP A 32 -14.11 -4.17 2.06
N SER A 33 -14.66 -3.76 0.94
CA SER A 33 -13.92 -3.26 -0.21
C SER A 33 -14.73 -2.17 -0.91
N SER A 34 -14.04 -1.14 -1.41
CA SER A 34 -14.69 -0.07 -2.16
C SER A 34 -15.00 -0.49 -3.60
N TYR A 35 -14.54 -1.66 -4.04
CA TYR A 35 -14.82 -2.25 -5.36
C TYR A 35 -16.32 -2.23 -5.70
N HIS A 36 -17.20 -2.47 -4.73
CA HIS A 36 -18.64 -2.43 -4.95
C HIS A 36 -19.12 -1.07 -5.46
N GLY A 37 -18.62 0.03 -4.89
CA GLY A 37 -18.96 1.37 -5.36
C GLY A 37 -18.11 1.83 -6.55
N ARG A 38 -16.82 1.52 -6.54
CA ARG A 38 -15.86 2.01 -7.53
C ARG A 38 -15.85 1.25 -8.85
N ALA A 39 -16.15 -0.05 -8.86
CA ALA A 39 -16.12 -0.90 -10.05
C ALA A 39 -17.51 -1.43 -10.44
N LEU A 40 -18.42 -1.62 -9.49
CA LEU A 40 -19.78 -2.11 -9.77
C LEU A 40 -20.85 -0.99 -9.75
N GLY A 41 -20.46 0.25 -9.47
CA GLY A 41 -21.35 1.40 -9.45
C GLY A 41 -22.43 1.35 -8.36
N ARG A 42 -22.25 0.55 -7.30
CA ARG A 42 -23.20 0.49 -6.19
C ARG A 42 -23.08 1.76 -5.34
N PRO A 43 -24.15 2.53 -5.12
CA PRO A 43 -24.08 3.70 -4.25
C PRO A 43 -23.58 3.31 -2.86
N ASP A 44 -22.55 4.00 -2.38
CA ASP A 44 -21.99 3.80 -1.05
C ASP A 44 -21.71 5.19 -0.42
N PRO A 45 -22.45 5.57 0.64
CA PRO A 45 -22.28 6.87 1.27
C PRO A 45 -20.94 7.03 2.00
N LEU A 46 -20.15 5.96 2.15
CA LEU A 46 -18.81 6.00 2.73
C LEU A 46 -17.73 6.37 1.71
N LEU A 47 -18.07 6.45 0.42
CA LEU A 47 -17.11 6.72 -0.65
C LEU A 47 -17.25 8.15 -1.18
N ASP A 48 -16.21 8.95 -0.99
CA ASP A 48 -16.08 10.26 -1.62
C ASP A 48 -15.64 10.14 -3.09
N GLU A 49 -16.15 11.01 -3.97
CA GLU A 49 -15.68 11.09 -5.36
C GLU A 49 -14.33 11.82 -5.44
N ASP A 50 -13.25 11.11 -5.17
CA ASP A 50 -11.88 11.64 -5.26
C ASP A 50 -11.55 12.17 -6.69
N PRO A 51 -10.73 13.23 -6.82
CA PRO A 51 -10.34 13.80 -8.12
C PRO A 51 -9.75 12.79 -9.11
N TRP A 52 -8.91 11.86 -8.67
CA TRP A 52 -8.38 10.81 -9.54
C TRP A 52 -9.51 9.93 -10.08
N TYR A 53 -10.40 9.42 -9.23
CA TYR A 53 -11.54 8.63 -9.67
C TYR A 53 -12.44 9.39 -10.65
N THR A 54 -12.77 10.64 -10.36
CA THR A 54 -13.63 11.46 -11.24
C THR A 54 -13.00 11.71 -12.62
N THR A 55 -11.67 11.77 -12.70
CA THR A 55 -10.95 11.91 -13.98
C THR A 55 -10.92 10.63 -14.83
N LEU A 56 -11.30 9.46 -14.27
CA LEU A 56 -11.30 8.20 -15.04
C LEU A 56 -12.31 8.21 -16.18
N GLY A 57 -13.43 8.93 -16.05
CA GLY A 57 -14.47 8.91 -17.08
C GLY A 57 -15.58 9.94 -16.85
N ASN A 58 -16.23 10.33 -17.96
CA ASN A 58 -17.26 11.36 -17.97
C ASN A 58 -18.63 10.90 -17.47
N SER A 59 -18.82 9.60 -17.21
CA SER A 59 -20.05 9.05 -16.61
C SER A 59 -19.70 8.09 -15.47
N PRO A 60 -20.62 7.86 -14.51
CA PRO A 60 -20.42 6.87 -13.44
C PRO A 60 -20.06 5.47 -13.98
N GLU A 61 -20.68 5.04 -15.07
CA GLU A 61 -20.45 3.74 -15.71
C GLU A 61 -19.07 3.67 -16.34
N ALA A 62 -18.64 4.74 -17.03
CA ALA A 62 -17.32 4.82 -17.61
C ALA A 62 -16.22 4.80 -16.53
N ARG A 63 -16.43 5.52 -15.41
CA ARG A 63 -15.52 5.48 -14.25
C ARG A 63 -15.42 4.08 -13.67
N ALA A 64 -16.57 3.41 -13.50
CA ALA A 64 -16.61 2.09 -12.92
C ALA A 64 -15.87 1.03 -13.76
N MET A 65 -16.10 1.06 -15.07
CA MET A 65 -15.43 0.19 -16.03
C MET A 65 -13.91 0.42 -16.03
N ILE A 66 -13.47 1.68 -16.14
CA ILE A 66 -12.04 2.03 -16.19
C ILE A 66 -11.35 1.72 -14.85
N TYR A 67 -12.03 1.91 -13.73
CA TYR A 67 -11.52 1.53 -12.41
C TYR A 67 -11.33 0.01 -12.30
N ALA A 68 -12.30 -0.78 -12.75
CA ALA A 68 -12.20 -2.24 -12.75
C ALA A 68 -11.02 -2.71 -13.62
N GLU A 69 -10.90 -2.19 -14.84
CA GLU A 69 -9.77 -2.47 -15.75
C GLU A 69 -8.43 -2.07 -15.13
N TRP A 70 -8.35 -0.89 -14.51
CA TRP A 70 -7.15 -0.43 -13.84
C TRP A 70 -6.75 -1.32 -12.66
N LEU A 71 -7.71 -1.89 -11.93
CA LEU A 71 -7.44 -2.78 -10.80
C LEU A 71 -6.94 -4.15 -11.27
N GLU A 72 -7.48 -4.65 -12.38
CA GLU A 72 -7.15 -5.94 -12.99
C GLU A 72 -5.88 -5.89 -13.85
N ALA A 73 -5.51 -4.70 -14.35
CA ALA A 73 -4.28 -4.50 -15.11
C ALA A 73 -3.06 -4.97 -14.32
N SER A 74 -2.13 -5.65 -15.00
CA SER A 74 -0.98 -6.30 -14.39
C SER A 74 -0.22 -5.35 -13.48
N VAL A 75 -0.25 -5.66 -12.18
CA VAL A 75 0.44 -4.86 -11.19
C VAL A 75 1.91 -5.23 -11.21
N SER A 76 2.78 -4.25 -11.44
CA SER A 76 4.21 -4.49 -11.30
C SER A 76 4.49 -4.86 -9.83
N GLY A 77 5.15 -6.00 -9.59
CA GLY A 77 5.42 -6.47 -8.22
C GLY A 77 6.13 -5.44 -7.33
N GLY A 78 6.88 -4.51 -7.95
CA GLY A 78 7.61 -3.46 -7.24
C GLY A 78 6.76 -2.44 -6.47
N GLU A 79 5.51 -2.19 -6.91
CA GLU A 79 4.60 -1.26 -6.21
C GLU A 79 4.21 -1.84 -4.83
N TRP A 80 3.88 -3.13 -4.80
CA TRP A 80 3.50 -3.85 -3.58
C TRP A 80 4.63 -4.04 -2.60
N ASP A 81 5.79 -4.43 -3.10
CA ASP A 81 6.93 -4.71 -2.25
C ASP A 81 7.38 -3.47 -1.49
N SER A 82 7.26 -2.29 -2.11
CA SER A 82 7.58 -1.01 -1.49
C SER A 82 6.67 -0.69 -0.29
N ILE A 83 5.34 -0.74 -0.50
CA ILE A 83 4.35 -0.49 0.58
C ILE A 83 4.52 -1.51 1.70
N ARG A 84 4.65 -2.79 1.35
CA ARG A 84 4.76 -3.88 2.32
C ARG A 84 6.04 -3.79 3.14
N THR A 85 7.19 -3.61 2.49
CA THR A 85 8.49 -3.55 3.14
C THR A 85 8.54 -2.40 4.11
N ALA A 86 8.08 -1.22 3.69
CA ALA A 86 7.97 -0.04 4.55
C ALA A 86 7.06 -0.31 5.75
N THR A 87 5.86 -0.87 5.53
CA THR A 87 4.91 -1.19 6.62
C THR A 87 5.49 -2.16 7.63
N GLN A 88 6.15 -3.24 7.18
CA GLN A 88 6.74 -4.26 8.06
C GLN A 88 7.94 -3.75 8.85
N GLN A 89 8.67 -2.79 8.30
CA GLN A 89 9.83 -2.15 8.92
C GLN A 89 9.46 -0.92 9.75
N GLY A 90 8.19 -0.49 9.74
CA GLY A 90 7.76 0.75 10.39
C GLY A 90 8.36 2.00 9.75
N ARG A 91 8.58 1.97 8.43
CA ARG A 91 9.15 3.05 7.62
C ARG A 91 8.08 3.74 6.79
N VAL A 92 8.43 4.92 6.26
CA VAL A 92 7.59 5.67 5.33
C VAL A 92 7.79 5.14 3.91
N VAL A 93 6.72 5.05 3.12
CA VAL A 93 6.74 4.69 1.70
C VAL A 93 7.21 5.89 0.85
N GLU A 94 8.40 6.42 1.13
CA GLU A 94 8.99 7.54 0.40
C GLU A 94 10.50 7.36 0.21
N SER A 95 11.15 8.32 -0.46
CA SER A 95 12.60 8.32 -0.66
C SER A 95 13.39 8.22 0.65
N GLU A 96 14.59 7.64 0.59
CA GLU A 96 15.48 7.57 1.74
C GLU A 96 15.79 8.96 2.30
N SER A 97 15.93 9.98 1.44
CA SER A 97 16.15 11.37 1.89
C SER A 97 15.00 11.89 2.77
N PHE A 98 13.75 11.61 2.40
CA PHE A 98 12.59 11.98 3.20
C PHE A 98 12.52 11.18 4.50
N GLN A 99 12.84 9.87 4.45
CA GLN A 99 12.93 9.04 5.64
C GLN A 99 13.99 9.56 6.62
N ALA A 100 15.12 10.08 6.13
CA ALA A 100 16.18 10.69 6.95
C ALA A 100 15.66 11.92 7.68
N GLU A 101 15.01 12.81 6.92
CA GLU A 101 14.45 14.06 7.42
C GLU A 101 13.44 13.81 8.55
N ILE A 102 12.46 12.94 8.29
CA ILE A 102 11.45 12.59 9.30
C ILE A 102 12.11 11.89 10.47
N GLY A 103 13.06 10.99 10.23
CA GLY A 103 13.77 10.29 11.29
C GLY A 103 14.48 11.24 12.26
N GLY A 104 15.11 12.30 11.73
CA GLY A 104 15.68 13.38 12.54
C GLY A 104 14.63 14.12 13.38
N LYS A 105 13.47 14.43 12.81
CA LYS A 105 12.38 15.16 13.51
C LYS A 105 11.73 14.34 14.62
N VAL A 106 11.51 13.04 14.40
CA VAL A 106 10.80 12.18 15.36
C VAL A 106 11.74 11.49 16.35
N GLY A 107 13.06 11.70 16.23
CA GLY A 107 14.07 11.04 17.07
C GLY A 107 14.11 9.52 16.88
N ARG A 108 13.70 9.00 15.72
CA ARG A 108 13.73 7.57 15.38
C ARG A 108 14.44 7.35 14.07
N ARG A 109 15.25 6.31 14.00
CA ARG A 109 15.95 5.97 12.76
C ARG A 109 15.00 5.24 11.80
N LEU A 110 14.63 5.89 10.70
CA LEU A 110 13.77 5.32 9.65
C LEU A 110 14.56 4.70 8.48
N ILE A 111 15.88 4.89 8.44
CA ILE A 111 16.78 4.33 7.42
C ILE A 111 17.68 3.25 8.04
N GLY A 112 17.73 2.09 7.40
CA GLY A 112 18.79 1.11 7.61
C GLY A 112 18.48 -0.02 8.60
N GLU A 113 19.04 -1.17 8.24
CA GLU A 113 19.05 -2.53 8.81
C GLU A 113 17.74 -3.32 8.91
N THR A 114 17.87 -4.60 8.57
CA THR A 114 16.87 -5.65 8.67
C THR A 114 16.48 -5.81 10.13
N ARG A 115 15.16 -5.79 10.37
CA ARG A 115 14.58 -6.10 11.67
C ARG A 115 15.06 -7.49 12.11
N GLY A 116 15.76 -7.58 13.24
CA GLY A 116 16.36 -8.84 13.67
C GLY A 116 16.96 -8.78 15.07
N ARG A 117 17.14 -9.95 15.68
CA ARG A 117 17.83 -10.09 16.97
C ARG A 117 19.22 -9.46 16.89
N PRO A 118 19.64 -8.64 17.87
CA PRO A 118 21.01 -8.17 17.94
C PRO A 118 21.98 -9.35 17.83
N LYS A 119 23.04 -9.22 17.01
CA LYS A 119 24.10 -10.24 16.98
C LYS A 119 24.64 -10.39 18.40
N GLY A 120 24.56 -11.60 18.96
CA GLY A 120 25.01 -11.85 20.32
C GLY A 120 26.48 -11.46 20.47
N VAL A 121 26.80 -10.68 21.50
CA VAL A 121 28.18 -10.35 21.84
C VAL A 121 28.90 -11.65 22.17
N ALA A 122 29.96 -11.99 21.44
CA ALA A 122 30.78 -13.16 21.73
C ALA A 122 31.37 -13.02 23.15
N ARG A 123 31.14 -14.02 24.01
CA ARG A 123 31.79 -14.07 25.34
C ARG A 123 33.29 -14.17 25.11
N GLN A 124 34.06 -13.22 25.64
CA GLN A 124 35.50 -13.40 25.79
C GLN A 124 35.72 -14.47 26.86
N GLU A 125 36.34 -15.58 26.48
CA GLU A 125 36.84 -16.57 27.42
C GLU A 125 37.97 -15.91 28.22
N ILE A 126 37.74 -15.73 29.52
CA ILE A 126 38.81 -15.41 30.46
C ILE A 126 39.56 -16.72 30.69
N VAL A 127 40.73 -16.83 30.10
CA VAL A 127 41.69 -17.90 30.42
C VAL A 127 42.35 -17.54 31.75
N LEU A 128 42.16 -18.38 32.76
CA LEU A 128 42.85 -18.33 34.04
C LEU A 128 44.25 -18.95 33.92
#